data_AF-A0A2V8RLJ7-F1
#
_entry.id   AF-A0A2V8RLJ7-F1
#
_cell.length_a   1.000
_cell.length_b   1.000
_cell.length_c   1.000
_cell.angle_alpha   90.00
_cell.angle_beta   90.00
_cell.angle_gamma   90.00
#
_symmetry.space_group_name_H-M   'P 1'
#
loop_
_entity.id
_entity.type
_entity.pdbx_description
1 polymer ?
#
loop_
_entity_poly.entity_id
_entity_poly.type
_entity_poly.pdbx_seq_one_letter_code
_entity_poly.pdbx_strand_id
1 'polypeptide(L)'
;MNGTSTLVNFLPGLGVPQGQVIASRFILSGQPIPLTRNAAGELVAFRPLAQLRRFFPISEGSTFNSFRFDHKLTSAHQLNIRFGYNPGRITGIQDESQNQTLGQNDFSRTGIQDITDTSFGVSLVSILPHNIVNEGYFNFGRRRASFDSQVPSVADQIAGTGFIGSNPFSPVARVEKRFQIRDNVNWAIGNHSIKFGGDVNWIDVTARFELNFPALFNFGQQSGGSLVSLGGVPCDSPTIAAGDRCPPITAIQAYGLGFPSVFIQGFGNPNSGVKNKPIAFFFQDTWKVHKNLILNYGVRYDVELTDTFAPVGFKDPLTGITLSAQDVQTAQDVLNVQQG
;
A
#
# COMPACT_ATOMS: atom_id res chain seq x y z
N MET A 1 -16.88 -4.08 31.88
CA MET A 1 -18.14 -3.39 32.21
C MET A 1 -19.26 -4.40 32.07
N ASN A 2 -20.18 -4.39 33.03
CA ASN A 2 -21.44 -5.11 33.02
C ASN A 2 -22.28 -4.63 31.82
N GLY A 3 -22.03 -5.20 30.63
CA GLY A 3 -22.91 -5.02 29.49
C GLY A 3 -24.20 -5.76 29.79
N THR A 4 -25.15 -5.07 30.40
CA THR A 4 -26.53 -5.55 30.45
C THR A 4 -27.05 -5.54 29.03
N SER A 5 -27.27 -6.74 28.48
CA SER A 5 -28.05 -6.93 27.27
C SER A 5 -29.38 -6.19 27.47
N THR A 6 -29.75 -5.29 26.55
CA THR A 6 -31.11 -4.71 26.53
C THR A 6 -32.06 -5.58 25.72
N LEU A 7 -31.61 -6.77 25.28
CA LEU A 7 -32.42 -7.70 24.53
C LEU A 7 -33.48 -8.27 25.46
N VAL A 8 -34.66 -7.69 25.38
CA VAL A 8 -35.85 -8.15 26.08
C VAL A 8 -36.36 -9.39 25.36
N ASN A 9 -36.69 -10.43 26.13
CA ASN A 9 -37.33 -11.60 25.59
C ASN A 9 -38.67 -11.19 24.96
N PHE A 10 -38.76 -11.26 23.65
CA PHE A 10 -39.98 -10.95 22.91
C PHE A 10 -40.77 -12.23 22.57
N LEU A 11 -40.35 -13.41 23.06
CA LEU A 11 -40.92 -14.71 22.67
C LEU A 11 -41.26 -15.63 23.86
N PRO A 12 -42.40 -16.35 23.81
CA PRO A 12 -42.66 -17.44 24.75
C PRO A 12 -41.72 -18.64 24.48
N GLY A 13 -41.35 -19.37 25.54
CA GLY A 13 -40.65 -20.67 25.44
C GLY A 13 -39.12 -20.65 25.56
N LEU A 14 -38.49 -19.50 25.75
CA LEU A 14 -37.02 -19.38 25.90
C LEU A 14 -36.50 -19.56 27.34
N GLY A 15 -37.34 -20.05 28.26
CA GLY A 15 -36.98 -20.21 29.68
C GLY A 15 -36.77 -18.90 30.46
N VAL A 16 -36.89 -17.75 29.79
CA VAL A 16 -36.94 -16.39 30.36
C VAL A 16 -38.36 -15.85 30.12
N PRO A 17 -39.02 -15.15 31.05
CA PRO A 17 -40.34 -14.57 30.80
C PRO A 17 -40.33 -13.52 29.68
N GLN A 18 -41.36 -13.48 28.83
CA GLN A 18 -41.51 -12.44 27.81
C GLN A 18 -41.58 -11.04 28.49
N GLY A 19 -40.91 -10.04 27.95
CA GLY A 19 -40.77 -8.71 28.55
C GLY A 19 -39.60 -8.56 29.54
N GLN A 20 -38.85 -9.64 29.84
CA GLN A 20 -37.66 -9.60 30.70
C GLN A 20 -36.36 -9.64 29.89
N VAL A 21 -35.31 -8.99 30.39
CA VAL A 21 -33.97 -9.03 29.77
C VAL A 21 -33.49 -10.48 29.71
N ILE A 22 -33.19 -10.97 28.50
CA ILE A 22 -32.49 -12.23 28.31
C ILE A 22 -31.10 -12.05 28.92
N ALA A 23 -30.81 -12.80 29.98
CA ALA A 23 -29.62 -12.63 30.81
C ALA A 23 -28.31 -12.54 30.00
N SER A 24 -27.23 -12.09 30.65
CA SER A 24 -25.92 -11.72 30.09
C SER A 24 -25.14 -12.79 29.31
N ARG A 25 -25.75 -13.93 28.96
CA ARG A 25 -25.12 -15.06 28.28
C ARG A 25 -26.09 -15.67 27.25
N PHE A 26 -26.17 -15.06 26.08
CA PHE A 26 -26.63 -15.77 24.89
C PHE A 26 -25.56 -16.82 24.54
N ILE A 27 -25.85 -18.11 24.69
CA ILE A 27 -24.91 -19.19 24.38
C ILE A 27 -25.07 -19.58 22.90
N LEU A 28 -24.11 -19.15 22.09
CA LEU A 28 -23.70 -19.82 20.85
C LEU A 28 -22.17 -19.89 20.87
N SER A 29 -21.65 -21.08 21.21
CA SER A 29 -20.25 -21.55 21.39
C SER A 29 -19.20 -20.64 22.08
N GLY A 30 -19.33 -19.31 22.11
CA GLY A 30 -18.35 -18.38 22.69
C GLY A 30 -16.94 -18.56 22.12
N GLN A 31 -16.82 -19.26 21.00
CA GLN A 31 -15.57 -19.53 20.32
C GLN A 31 -15.49 -18.52 19.18
N PRO A 32 -14.85 -17.36 19.41
CA PRO A 32 -14.70 -16.37 18.38
C PRO A 32 -13.96 -16.97 17.19
N ILE A 33 -14.57 -16.82 16.02
CA ILE A 33 -13.93 -17.18 14.78
C ILE A 33 -13.26 -15.92 14.23
N PRO A 34 -11.96 -15.97 13.92
CA PRO A 34 -11.04 -17.10 14.05
C PRO A 34 -10.43 -17.30 15.46
N LEU A 35 -10.16 -18.58 15.78
CA LEU A 35 -9.62 -19.08 17.05
C LEU A 35 -8.11 -18.89 17.21
N THR A 36 -7.48 -18.12 16.32
CA THR A 36 -6.04 -17.90 16.34
C THR A 36 -5.67 -17.27 17.68
N ARG A 37 -4.74 -17.88 18.40
CA ARG A 37 -4.20 -17.36 19.67
C ARG A 37 -2.77 -16.89 19.47
N ASN A 38 -2.39 -15.76 20.08
CA ASN A 38 -0.98 -15.35 20.09
C ASN A 38 -0.18 -16.24 21.07
N ALA A 39 1.13 -16.02 21.15
CA ALA A 39 2.01 -16.78 22.06
C ALA A 39 1.62 -16.65 23.55
N ALA A 40 0.81 -15.65 23.91
CA ALA A 40 0.27 -15.45 25.25
C ALA A 40 -1.13 -16.08 25.46
N GLY A 41 -1.66 -16.81 24.47
CA GLY A 41 -2.96 -17.47 24.55
C GLY A 41 -4.17 -16.56 24.30
N GLU A 42 -3.96 -15.30 23.91
CA GLU A 42 -5.02 -14.33 23.64
C GLU A 42 -5.60 -14.52 22.24
N LEU A 43 -6.92 -14.40 22.10
CA LEU A 43 -7.60 -14.46 20.81
C LEU A 43 -7.16 -13.28 19.93
N VAL A 44 -6.73 -13.59 18.72
CA VAL A 44 -6.09 -12.65 17.80
C VAL A 44 -7.13 -11.83 17.03
N ALA A 45 -8.36 -12.34 16.89
CA ALA A 45 -9.43 -11.68 16.14
C ALA A 45 -10.57 -11.10 17.00
N PHE A 46 -10.98 -11.77 18.08
CA PHE A 46 -12.00 -11.21 18.97
C PHE A 46 -11.37 -10.36 20.06
N ARG A 47 -11.59 -9.05 19.98
CA ARG A 47 -11.14 -8.10 20.99
C ARG A 47 -12.32 -7.46 21.70
N PRO A 48 -12.48 -7.72 23.01
CA PRO A 48 -13.43 -6.96 23.82
C PRO A 48 -13.12 -5.46 23.73
N LEU A 49 -14.14 -4.64 23.44
CA LEU A 49 -13.97 -3.19 23.28
C LEU A 49 -13.34 -2.52 24.51
N ALA A 50 -13.58 -3.07 25.71
CA ALA A 50 -13.00 -2.56 26.95
C ALA A 50 -11.48 -2.82 27.08
N GLN A 51 -10.91 -3.72 26.27
CA GLN A 51 -9.49 -4.06 26.23
C GLN A 51 -8.74 -3.33 25.11
N LEU A 52 -9.43 -2.52 24.29
CA LEU A 52 -8.77 -1.69 23.29
C LEU A 52 -7.84 -0.69 23.98
N ARG A 53 -6.67 -0.49 23.37
CA ARG A 53 -5.71 0.50 23.90
C ARG A 53 -6.27 1.89 23.68
N ARG A 54 -6.33 2.68 24.75
CA ARG A 54 -6.90 4.04 24.75
C ARG A 54 -5.91 5.11 24.29
N PHE A 55 -4.62 4.82 24.38
CA PHE A 55 -3.56 5.73 24.00
C PHE A 55 -2.49 4.98 23.21
N PHE A 56 -2.22 5.48 22.01
CA PHE A 56 -1.17 5.00 21.14
C PHE A 56 -0.49 6.22 20.51
N PRO A 57 0.67 6.65 21.03
CA PRO A 57 1.32 7.84 20.53
C PRO A 57 1.87 7.59 19.12
N ILE A 58 1.74 8.59 18.26
CA ILE A 58 2.47 8.62 17.00
C ILE A 58 3.91 8.98 17.33
N SER A 59 4.85 8.15 16.90
CA SER A 59 6.28 8.42 17.05
C SER A 59 6.96 8.29 15.71
N GLU A 60 7.76 9.30 15.39
CA GLU A 60 8.62 9.35 14.21
C GLU A 60 10.07 9.48 14.66
N GLY A 61 10.94 8.69 14.03
CA GLY A 61 12.38 8.82 14.16
C GLY A 61 13.02 8.71 12.79
N SER A 62 13.74 9.75 12.39
CA SER A 62 14.52 9.76 11.15
C SER A 62 15.96 10.16 11.44
N THR A 63 16.89 9.46 10.78
CA THR A 63 18.32 9.78 10.86
C THR A 63 18.77 10.17 9.47
N PHE A 64 19.41 11.32 9.34
CA PHE A 64 20.01 11.76 8.08
C PHE A 64 21.52 11.69 8.20
N ASN A 65 22.14 10.81 7.42
CA ASN A 65 23.59 10.67 7.38
C ASN A 65 24.10 11.01 5.99
N SER A 66 25.10 11.88 5.92
CA SER A 66 25.78 12.21 4.68
C SER A 66 27.29 12.16 4.86
N PHE A 67 27.97 11.50 3.93
CA PHE A 67 29.42 11.54 3.79
C PHE A 67 29.76 12.18 2.45
N ARG A 68 30.76 13.07 2.47
CA ARG A 68 31.26 13.74 1.28
C ARG A 68 32.78 13.69 1.29
N PHE A 69 33.34 13.34 0.14
CA PHE A 69 34.77 13.35 -0.10
C PHE A 69 35.06 14.06 -1.42
N ASP A 70 35.95 15.05 -1.38
CA ASP A 70 36.42 15.77 -2.56
C ASP A 70 37.93 15.60 -2.64
N HIS A 71 38.43 15.23 -3.81
CA HIS A 71 39.86 15.05 -4.03
C HIS A 71 40.28 15.56 -5.39
N LYS A 72 41.36 16.34 -5.38
CA LYS A 72 42.02 16.81 -6.59
C LYS A 72 43.07 15.78 -7.00
N LEU A 73 42.72 14.90 -7.93
CA LEU A 73 43.61 13.84 -8.44
C LEU A 73 44.82 14.44 -9.16
N THR A 74 44.58 15.49 -9.96
CA THR A 74 45.63 16.27 -10.64
C THR A 74 45.19 17.74 -10.76
N SER A 75 46.00 18.61 -11.37
CA SER A 75 45.55 19.96 -11.75
C SER A 75 44.35 19.98 -12.68
N ALA A 76 44.10 18.89 -13.42
CA ALA A 76 43.07 18.76 -14.44
C ALA A 76 41.89 17.87 -14.03
N HIS A 77 42.01 17.04 -12.97
CA HIS A 77 40.98 16.08 -12.58
C HIS A 77 40.56 16.26 -11.12
N GLN A 78 39.25 16.40 -10.89
CA GLN A 78 38.65 16.50 -9.57
C GLN A 78 37.57 15.43 -9.38
N LEU A 79 37.75 14.62 -8.35
CA LEU A 79 36.83 13.56 -7.94
C LEU A 79 35.96 14.06 -6.78
N ASN A 80 34.65 13.84 -6.85
CA ASN A 80 33.71 14.05 -5.75
C ASN A 80 32.93 12.75 -5.51
N ILE A 81 32.87 12.32 -4.26
CA ILE A 81 32.10 11.17 -3.81
C ILE A 81 31.11 11.63 -2.75
N ARG A 82 29.87 11.16 -2.85
CA ARG A 82 28.82 11.38 -1.87
C ARG A 82 28.16 10.06 -1.51
N PHE A 83 27.94 9.85 -0.23
CA PHE A 83 27.17 8.73 0.28
C PHE A 83 26.12 9.25 1.25
N GLY A 84 24.91 8.70 1.17
CA GLY A 84 23.83 9.01 2.09
C GLY A 84 23.12 7.75 2.54
N TYR A 85 22.81 7.64 3.83
CA TYR A 85 22.03 6.55 4.41
C TYR A 85 21.04 7.12 5.41
N ASN A 86 19.77 7.11 5.05
CA ASN A 86 18.71 7.80 5.78
C ASN A 86 17.58 6.80 6.13
N PRO A 87 17.69 6.10 7.27
CA PRO A 87 16.59 5.31 7.80
C PRO A 87 15.59 6.22 8.52
N GLY A 88 14.31 5.92 8.35
CA GLY A 88 13.20 6.56 9.04
C GLY A 88 12.15 5.53 9.42
N ARG A 89 11.56 5.70 10.61
CA ARG A 89 10.47 4.86 11.11
C ARG A 89 9.39 5.75 11.69
N ILE A 90 8.15 5.51 11.28
CA ILE A 90 6.95 6.13 11.82
C ILE A 90 6.05 5.02 12.34
N THR A 91 5.50 5.22 13.54
CA THR A 91 4.59 4.27 14.21
C THR A 91 3.30 4.98 14.61
N GLY A 92 2.21 4.22 14.73
CA GLY A 92 0.91 4.77 15.16
C GLY A 92 0.16 5.49 14.05
N ILE A 93 0.53 5.29 12.78
CA ILE A 93 -0.15 5.90 11.63
C ILE A 93 -1.60 5.43 11.64
N GLN A 94 -2.56 6.35 11.61
CA GLN A 94 -3.96 5.94 11.47
C GLN A 94 -4.23 5.60 10.01
N ASP A 95 -4.76 4.40 9.78
CA ASP A 95 -5.06 3.92 8.44
C ASP A 95 -6.40 4.46 7.93
N GLU A 96 -6.43 5.00 6.71
CA GLU A 96 -7.65 5.47 6.04
C GLU A 96 -8.03 4.58 4.83
N SER A 97 -7.36 3.43 4.67
CA SER A 97 -7.65 2.46 3.62
C SER A 97 -9.14 2.06 3.61
N GLN A 98 -9.75 1.86 2.45
CA GLN A 98 -11.18 1.50 2.33
C GLN A 98 -12.17 2.49 2.99
N ASN A 99 -11.91 3.80 2.95
CA ASN A 99 -12.84 4.82 3.47
C ASN A 99 -13.06 4.71 5.00
N GLN A 100 -12.03 4.23 5.72
CA GLN A 100 -12.03 4.19 7.18
C GLN A 100 -12.01 5.63 7.74
N THR A 101 -12.85 5.91 8.73
CA THR A 101 -12.91 7.24 9.36
C THR A 101 -11.78 7.38 10.39
N LEU A 102 -11.07 8.51 10.34
CA LEU A 102 -10.04 8.86 11.32
C LEU A 102 -10.57 8.72 12.76
N GLY A 103 -9.79 8.08 13.64
CA GLY A 103 -10.17 7.85 15.04
C GLY A 103 -11.07 6.63 15.30
N GLN A 104 -11.51 5.89 14.28
CA GLN A 104 -12.26 4.63 14.44
C GLN A 104 -11.38 3.36 14.41
N ASN A 105 -10.06 3.53 14.35
CA ASN A 105 -9.10 2.44 14.29
C ASN A 105 -8.63 2.00 15.67
N ASP A 106 -8.60 0.69 15.93
CA ASP A 106 -7.87 0.13 17.08
C ASP A 106 -6.36 0.26 16.86
N PHE A 107 -5.60 0.19 17.96
CA PHE A 107 -4.14 0.12 17.94
C PHE A 107 -3.61 -0.96 17.00
N SER A 108 -4.27 -2.13 16.93
CA SER A 108 -3.87 -3.21 16.01
C SER A 108 -3.89 -2.80 14.53
N ARG A 109 -4.81 -1.91 14.15
CA ARG A 109 -5.02 -1.38 12.80
C ARG A 109 -4.07 -0.24 12.45
N THR A 110 -3.40 0.35 13.44
CA THR A 110 -2.43 1.41 13.18
C THR A 110 -1.26 0.89 12.34
N GLY A 111 -0.73 1.74 11.47
CA GLY A 111 0.37 1.42 10.59
C GLY A 111 1.73 1.71 11.21
N ILE A 112 2.70 0.87 10.84
CA ILE A 112 4.12 1.13 10.98
C ILE A 112 4.69 1.32 9.58
N GLN A 113 5.39 2.41 9.38
CA GLN A 113 6.13 2.67 8.14
C GLN A 113 7.63 2.70 8.43
N ASP A 114 8.38 1.88 7.70
CA ASP A 114 9.83 1.91 7.67
C ASP A 114 10.29 2.36 6.27
N ILE A 115 11.05 3.44 6.20
CA ILE A 115 11.67 3.96 4.98
C ILE A 115 13.17 3.94 5.16
N THR A 116 13.91 3.49 4.14
CA THR A 116 15.36 3.57 4.12
C THR A 116 15.81 4.00 2.75
N ASP A 117 16.40 5.18 2.69
CA ASP A 117 17.01 5.73 1.48
C ASP A 117 18.52 5.56 1.57
N THR A 118 19.11 4.96 0.54
CA THR A 118 20.55 4.81 0.38
C THR A 118 20.94 5.43 -0.96
N SER A 119 21.92 6.32 -0.94
CA SER A 119 22.43 6.97 -2.15
C SER A 119 23.95 6.92 -2.16
N PHE A 120 24.52 6.69 -3.34
CA PHE A 120 25.95 6.71 -3.57
C PHE A 120 26.20 7.35 -4.94
N GLY A 121 26.84 8.51 -4.94
CA GLY A 121 27.15 9.27 -6.13
C GLY A 121 28.64 9.51 -6.25
N VAL A 122 29.16 9.41 -7.47
CA VAL A 122 30.55 9.73 -7.82
C VAL A 122 30.54 10.62 -9.05
N SER A 123 31.20 11.78 -8.97
CA SER A 123 31.47 12.62 -10.13
C SER A 123 32.96 12.82 -10.34
N LEU A 124 33.37 12.81 -11.61
CA LEU A 124 34.72 13.12 -12.04
C LEU A 124 34.65 14.28 -13.03
N VAL A 125 35.16 15.43 -12.62
CA VAL A 125 35.31 16.60 -13.49
C VAL A 125 36.71 16.57 -14.08
N SER A 126 36.79 16.60 -15.41
CA SER A 126 38.04 16.58 -16.17
C SER A 126 38.15 17.81 -17.05
N ILE A 127 39.18 18.62 -16.81
CA ILE A 127 39.58 19.74 -17.65
C ILE A 127 40.53 19.18 -18.71
N LEU A 128 40.03 19.08 -19.94
CA LEU A 128 40.74 18.53 -21.08
C LEU A 128 41.33 19.67 -21.93
N PRO A 129 42.37 19.41 -22.74
CA PRO A 129 42.89 20.39 -23.69
C PRO A 129 41.80 20.92 -24.65
N HIS A 130 42.09 22.03 -25.32
CA HIS A 130 41.16 22.67 -26.27
C HIS A 130 39.87 23.21 -25.63
N ASN A 131 39.96 23.69 -24.38
CA ASN A 131 38.86 24.29 -23.61
C ASN A 131 37.64 23.36 -23.48
N ILE A 132 37.91 22.08 -23.21
CA ILE A 132 36.88 21.06 -22.97
C ILE A 132 36.81 20.77 -21.48
N VAL A 133 35.60 20.75 -20.92
CA VAL A 133 35.32 20.28 -19.57
C VAL A 133 34.32 19.15 -19.65
N ASN A 134 34.72 17.96 -19.21
CA ASN A 134 33.87 16.79 -19.13
C ASN A 134 33.51 16.51 -17.66
N GLU A 135 32.25 16.19 -17.40
CA GLU A 135 31.75 15.72 -16.10
C GLU A 135 31.10 14.35 -16.31
N GLY A 136 31.82 13.30 -15.90
CA GLY A 136 31.27 11.97 -15.76
C GLY A 136 30.63 11.81 -14.38
N TYR A 137 29.41 11.27 -14.32
CA TYR A 137 28.65 11.06 -13.09
C TYR A 137 28.06 9.66 -13.05
N PHE A 138 28.27 8.97 -11.94
CA PHE A 138 27.64 7.71 -11.61
C PHE A 138 26.82 7.88 -10.34
N ASN A 139 25.60 7.32 -10.31
CA ASN A 139 24.75 7.33 -9.13
C ASN A 139 24.04 5.99 -8.95
N PHE A 140 24.09 5.50 -7.72
CA PHE A 140 23.29 4.39 -7.23
C PHE A 140 22.33 4.92 -6.17
N GLY A 141 21.04 4.69 -6.37
CA GLY A 141 19.99 4.97 -5.41
C GLY A 141 19.25 3.70 -5.06
N ARG A 142 18.93 3.50 -3.78
CA ARG A 142 18.03 2.45 -3.33
C ARG A 142 17.08 2.99 -2.27
N ARG A 143 15.79 2.87 -2.52
CA ARG A 143 14.73 3.16 -1.55
C ARG A 143 14.02 1.87 -1.19
N ARG A 144 13.98 1.56 0.10
CA ARG A 144 13.08 0.53 0.66
C ARG A 144 12.02 1.24 1.46
N ALA A 145 10.77 1.04 1.11
CA ALA A 145 9.62 1.51 1.87
C ALA A 145 8.76 0.31 2.21
N SER A 146 8.46 0.10 3.49
CA SER A 146 7.49 -0.89 3.93
C SER A 146 6.47 -0.25 4.84
N PHE A 147 5.23 -0.68 4.69
CA PHE A 147 4.10 -0.33 5.52
C PHE A 147 3.44 -1.63 5.96
N ASP A 148 3.22 -1.78 7.25
CA ASP A 148 2.55 -2.95 7.82
C ASP A 148 1.65 -2.53 8.99
N SER A 149 0.71 -3.40 9.33
CA SER A 149 -0.10 -3.23 10.52
C SER A 149 0.70 -3.46 11.80
N GLN A 150 0.41 -2.68 12.83
CA GLN A 150 1.07 -2.72 14.12
C GLN A 150 0.94 -4.08 14.82
N VAL A 151 -0.19 -4.78 14.58
CA VAL A 151 -0.39 -6.16 15.03
C VAL A 151 -0.99 -6.97 13.89
N PRO A 152 -0.20 -7.85 13.23
CA PRO A 152 -0.72 -8.74 12.22
C PRO A 152 -1.83 -9.67 12.76
N SER A 153 -3.03 -9.58 12.19
CA SER A 153 -4.23 -10.36 12.50
C SER A 153 -5.18 -10.39 11.29
N VAL A 154 -6.33 -11.06 11.40
CA VAL A 154 -7.44 -10.86 10.47
C VAL A 154 -7.99 -9.44 10.58
N ALA A 155 -8.60 -8.94 9.51
CA ALA A 155 -9.22 -7.62 9.48
C ALA A 155 -10.70 -7.71 9.86
N ASP A 156 -11.14 -6.96 10.88
CA ASP A 156 -12.55 -6.85 11.25
C ASP A 156 -13.04 -5.42 11.05
N GLN A 157 -14.11 -5.25 10.27
CA GLN A 157 -14.77 -3.96 10.07
C GLN A 157 -16.17 -4.01 10.67
N ILE A 158 -16.40 -3.22 11.72
CA ILE A 158 -17.69 -3.15 12.38
C ILE A 158 -18.35 -1.83 11.96
N ALA A 159 -19.35 -1.94 11.09
CA ALA A 159 -19.97 -0.77 10.47
C ALA A 159 -20.45 0.24 11.52
N GLY A 160 -20.03 1.51 11.35
CA GLY A 160 -20.37 2.60 12.26
C GLY A 160 -19.75 2.52 13.67
N THR A 161 -18.87 1.55 13.93
CA THR A 161 -18.27 1.33 15.25
C THR A 161 -16.76 1.45 15.24
N GLY A 162 -16.06 0.66 14.40
CA GLY A 162 -14.61 0.67 14.38
C GLY A 162 -13.96 -0.46 13.60
N PHE A 163 -12.65 -0.32 13.42
CA PHE A 163 -11.82 -1.19 12.61
C PHE A 163 -10.72 -1.83 13.47
N ILE A 164 -10.71 -3.17 13.51
CA ILE A 164 -9.83 -3.95 14.39
C ILE A 164 -8.99 -4.92 13.55
N GLY A 165 -7.77 -5.22 14.00
CA GLY A 165 -6.86 -6.16 13.33
C GLY A 165 -6.04 -5.53 12.20
N SER A 166 -5.47 -6.35 11.32
CA SER A 166 -4.59 -5.84 10.26
C SER A 166 -5.35 -4.99 9.24
N ASN A 167 -4.80 -3.87 8.78
CA ASN A 167 -5.24 -3.22 7.55
C ASN A 167 -5.30 -4.25 6.39
N PRO A 168 -6.46 -4.37 5.69
CA PRO A 168 -6.63 -5.32 4.59
C PRO A 168 -5.66 -5.10 3.42
N PHE A 169 -5.06 -3.92 3.30
CA PHE A 169 -4.13 -3.57 2.23
C PHE A 169 -2.67 -3.67 2.67
N SER A 170 -2.41 -4.26 3.84
CA SER A 170 -1.08 -4.48 4.39
C SER A 170 -0.78 -5.97 4.54
N PRO A 171 0.49 -6.38 4.47
CA PRO A 171 1.68 -5.55 4.28
C PRO A 171 1.88 -5.03 2.84
N VAL A 172 2.47 -3.83 2.74
CA VAL A 172 2.98 -3.25 1.49
C VAL A 172 4.48 -3.09 1.62
N ALA A 173 5.24 -3.63 0.68
CA ALA A 173 6.68 -3.42 0.64
C ALA A 173 7.12 -3.07 -0.77
N ARG A 174 7.88 -1.99 -0.93
CA ARG A 174 8.46 -1.57 -2.20
C ARG A 174 9.96 -1.38 -2.05
N VAL A 175 10.71 -1.95 -2.98
CA VAL A 175 12.14 -1.69 -3.14
C VAL A 175 12.36 -1.17 -4.55
N GLU A 176 12.84 0.06 -4.62
CA GLU A 176 13.26 0.70 -5.85
C GLU A 176 14.78 0.81 -5.85
N LYS A 177 15.41 0.38 -6.94
CA LYS A 177 16.85 0.52 -7.19
C LYS A 177 17.02 1.33 -8.48
N ARG A 178 17.88 2.34 -8.43
CA ARG A 178 18.27 3.14 -9.58
C ARG A 178 19.78 3.07 -9.75
N PHE A 179 20.21 2.78 -10.96
CA PHE A 179 21.57 3.02 -11.43
C PHE A 179 21.51 4.10 -12.50
N GLN A 180 22.39 5.09 -12.42
CA GLN A 180 22.45 6.18 -13.37
C GLN A 180 23.90 6.40 -13.78
N ILE A 181 24.11 6.53 -15.09
CA ILE A 181 25.36 7.00 -15.67
C ILE A 181 25.01 8.21 -16.51
N ARG A 182 25.71 9.31 -16.26
CA ARG A 182 25.54 10.56 -16.98
C ARG A 182 26.90 11.10 -17.38
N ASP A 183 26.98 11.64 -18.58
CA ASP A 183 28.16 12.33 -19.07
C ASP A 183 27.74 13.69 -19.65
N ASN A 184 28.42 14.74 -19.24
CA ASN A 184 28.20 16.09 -19.75
C ASN A 184 29.53 16.68 -20.23
N VAL A 185 29.56 17.15 -21.47
CA VAL A 185 30.71 17.84 -22.05
C VAL A 185 30.34 19.29 -22.33
N ASN A 186 31.20 20.20 -21.87
CA ASN A 186 31.18 21.61 -22.25
C ASN A 186 32.44 21.90 -23.08
N TRP A 187 32.27 22.47 -24.27
CA TRP A 187 33.37 22.79 -25.17
C TRP A 187 33.27 24.24 -25.63
N ALA A 188 34.28 25.04 -25.27
CA ALA A 188 34.38 26.43 -25.72
C ALA A 188 35.33 26.52 -26.93
N ILE A 189 34.77 26.66 -28.12
CA ILE A 189 35.52 26.74 -29.37
C ILE A 189 35.16 28.01 -30.15
N GLY A 190 36.14 28.92 -30.26
CA GLY A 190 35.96 30.20 -30.95
C GLY A 190 34.83 31.02 -30.35
N ASN A 191 33.78 31.27 -31.15
CA ASN A 191 32.58 31.99 -30.74
C ASN A 191 31.44 31.08 -30.26
N HIS A 192 31.69 29.78 -30.12
CA HIS A 192 30.71 28.77 -29.72
C HIS A 192 31.00 28.26 -28.31
N SER A 193 29.94 28.05 -27.54
CA SER A 193 29.96 27.34 -26.27
C SER A 193 28.98 26.19 -26.37
N ILE A 194 29.51 25.03 -26.76
CA ILE A 194 28.74 23.82 -27.05
C ILE A 194 28.61 23.00 -25.77
N LYS A 195 27.42 22.48 -25.49
CA LYS A 195 27.13 21.54 -24.43
C LYS A 195 26.44 20.32 -25.00
N PHE A 196 26.92 19.13 -24.70
CA PHE A 196 26.25 17.90 -25.09
C PHE A 196 26.49 16.83 -24.05
N GLY A 197 25.61 15.84 -24.02
CA GLY A 197 25.70 14.79 -23.02
C GLY A 197 24.61 13.75 -23.16
N GLY A 198 24.76 12.71 -22.36
CA GLY A 198 23.84 11.59 -22.29
C GLY A 198 23.56 11.19 -20.84
N ASP A 199 22.38 10.64 -20.61
CA ASP A 199 21.95 10.12 -19.32
C ASP A 199 21.24 8.78 -19.53
N VAL A 200 21.72 7.73 -18.89
CA VAL A 200 21.12 6.40 -18.94
C VAL A 200 20.80 5.97 -17.52
N ASN A 201 19.54 5.64 -17.29
CA ASN A 201 19.03 5.18 -16.02
C ASN A 201 18.54 3.73 -16.16
N TRP A 202 18.82 2.90 -15.16
CA TRP A 202 18.21 1.59 -14.98
C TRP A 202 17.44 1.62 -13.67
N ILE A 203 16.13 1.49 -13.76
CA ILE A 203 15.22 1.51 -12.62
C ILE A 203 14.60 0.13 -12.49
N ASP A 204 14.76 -0.49 -11.33
CA ASP A 204 14.16 -1.77 -10.98
C ASP A 204 13.28 -1.55 -9.74
N VAL A 205 11.98 -1.75 -9.89
CA VAL A 205 10.99 -1.64 -8.83
C VAL A 205 10.45 -3.03 -8.56
N THR A 206 10.58 -3.48 -7.32
CA THR A 206 9.89 -4.67 -6.81
C THR A 206 8.90 -4.22 -5.74
N ALA A 207 7.66 -4.69 -5.84
CA ALA A 207 6.59 -4.38 -4.92
C ALA A 207 5.93 -5.67 -4.44
N ARG A 208 5.52 -5.69 -3.18
CA ARG A 208 4.66 -6.69 -2.57
C ARG A 208 3.43 -5.98 -2.05
N PHE A 209 2.25 -6.41 -2.50
CA PHE A 209 0.98 -5.84 -2.09
C PHE A 209 -0.01 -6.97 -1.77
N GLU A 210 -0.21 -7.20 -0.48
CA GLU A 210 -1.06 -8.28 0.03
C GLU A 210 -2.50 -7.79 0.23
N LEU A 211 -3.28 -7.73 -0.85
CA LEU A 211 -4.66 -7.25 -0.83
C LEU A 211 -5.62 -8.31 -0.23
N ASN A 212 -6.13 -8.05 0.97
CA ASN A 212 -7.03 -8.91 1.75
C ASN A 212 -6.46 -10.29 2.13
N PHE A 213 -5.14 -10.47 2.11
CA PHE A 213 -4.50 -11.76 2.46
C PHE A 213 -4.75 -12.19 3.91
N PRO A 214 -4.75 -11.27 4.90
CA PRO A 214 -5.12 -11.62 6.26
C PRO A 214 -6.59 -12.01 6.45
N ALA A 215 -7.40 -11.97 5.37
CA ALA A 215 -8.85 -12.04 5.37
C ALA A 215 -9.54 -10.86 6.06
N LEU A 216 -10.73 -10.55 5.58
CA LEU A 216 -11.52 -9.40 5.97
C LEU A 216 -12.96 -9.83 6.27
N PHE A 217 -13.40 -9.56 7.49
CA PHE A 217 -14.76 -9.78 7.96
C PHE A 217 -15.45 -8.45 8.16
N ASN A 218 -16.54 -8.21 7.41
CA ASN A 218 -17.38 -7.05 7.61
C ASN A 218 -18.60 -7.46 8.43
N PHE A 219 -18.87 -6.68 9.46
CA PHE A 219 -20.03 -6.79 10.34
C PHE A 219 -20.94 -5.60 10.08
N GLY A 220 -22.01 -5.84 9.34
CA GLY A 220 -23.11 -4.90 9.13
C GLY A 220 -24.33 -5.24 9.97
N GLN A 221 -25.36 -4.39 9.91
CA GLN A 221 -26.68 -4.75 10.44
C GLN A 221 -27.22 -5.96 9.67
N GLN A 222 -27.78 -6.94 10.37
CA GLN A 222 -28.33 -8.18 9.81
C GLN A 222 -29.81 -8.34 10.21
N SER A 223 -30.57 -9.07 9.39
CA SER A 223 -31.93 -9.48 9.76
C SER A 223 -31.88 -10.43 10.94
N GLY A 224 -32.76 -10.25 11.93
CA GLY A 224 -32.89 -11.20 13.05
C GLY A 224 -33.37 -12.58 12.59
N GLY A 225 -34.19 -12.61 11.53
CA GLY A 225 -34.72 -13.83 10.94
C GLY A 225 -33.68 -14.73 10.28
N SER A 226 -32.48 -14.20 9.97
CA SER A 226 -31.36 -14.99 9.47
C SER A 226 -30.76 -15.94 10.52
N LEU A 227 -30.98 -15.68 11.83
CA LEU A 227 -30.44 -16.48 12.92
C LEU A 227 -31.52 -17.15 13.78
N VAL A 228 -32.72 -16.58 13.85
CA VAL A 228 -33.80 -17.05 14.72
C VAL A 228 -35.05 -17.35 13.90
N SER A 229 -35.57 -18.57 14.06
CA SER A 229 -36.81 -19.03 13.43
C SER A 229 -37.85 -19.35 14.51
N LEU A 230 -39.12 -19.02 14.21
CA LEU A 230 -40.28 -19.26 15.06
C LEU A 230 -41.26 -20.14 14.30
N GLY A 231 -41.40 -21.39 14.75
CA GLY A 231 -42.28 -22.36 14.10
C GLY A 231 -41.88 -22.66 12.64
N GLY A 232 -40.58 -22.58 12.31
CA GLY A 232 -40.07 -22.81 10.96
C GLY A 232 -40.12 -21.59 10.04
N VAL A 233 -40.56 -20.42 10.53
CA VAL A 233 -40.62 -19.15 9.79
C VAL A 233 -39.58 -18.17 10.37
N PRO A 234 -38.86 -17.37 9.57
CA PRO A 234 -37.96 -16.35 10.09
C PRO A 234 -38.66 -15.41 11.09
N CYS A 235 -37.98 -15.05 12.19
CA CYS A 235 -38.59 -14.27 13.27
C CYS A 235 -38.98 -12.83 12.89
N ASP A 236 -38.53 -12.33 11.75
CA ASP A 236 -38.88 -11.00 11.20
C ASP A 236 -39.92 -11.09 10.06
N SER A 237 -40.46 -12.29 9.81
CA SER A 237 -41.41 -12.52 8.73
C SER A 237 -42.68 -11.67 8.88
N PRO A 238 -43.21 -11.12 7.75
CA PRO A 238 -44.48 -10.40 7.77
C PRO A 238 -45.68 -11.28 8.17
N THR A 239 -45.54 -12.61 8.11
CA THR A 239 -46.59 -13.56 8.53
C THR A 239 -46.73 -13.69 10.05
N ILE A 240 -45.75 -13.18 10.82
CA ILE A 240 -45.78 -13.13 12.28
C ILE A 240 -46.42 -11.80 12.72
N ALA A 241 -47.18 -11.82 13.81
CA ALA A 241 -47.77 -10.61 14.39
C ALA A 241 -46.67 -9.59 14.71
N ALA A 242 -46.89 -8.31 14.39
CA ALA A 242 -45.84 -7.28 14.46
C ALA A 242 -45.20 -7.12 15.85
N GLY A 243 -45.94 -7.40 16.93
CA GLY A 243 -45.44 -7.34 18.31
C GLY A 243 -44.50 -8.49 18.70
N ASP A 244 -44.53 -9.60 17.95
CA ASP A 244 -43.71 -10.80 18.21
C ASP A 244 -42.52 -10.90 17.24
N ARG A 245 -42.36 -9.92 16.33
CA ARG A 245 -41.24 -9.90 15.38
C ARG A 245 -39.95 -9.50 16.08
N CYS A 246 -38.86 -10.21 15.75
CA CYS A 246 -37.55 -9.86 16.24
C CYS A 246 -37.03 -8.56 15.60
N PRO A 247 -36.32 -7.69 16.36
CA PRO A 247 -35.63 -6.56 15.76
C PRO A 247 -34.41 -7.02 14.94
N PRO A 248 -33.90 -6.19 14.01
CA PRO A 248 -32.64 -6.47 13.33
C PRO A 248 -31.47 -6.45 14.32
N ILE A 249 -30.40 -7.15 13.97
CA ILE A 249 -29.18 -7.27 14.75
C ILE A 249 -28.21 -6.18 14.29
N THR A 250 -27.76 -5.32 15.21
CA THR A 250 -26.78 -4.27 14.93
C THR A 250 -25.40 -4.84 14.60
N ALA A 251 -24.54 -4.07 13.93
CA ALA A 251 -23.17 -4.49 13.59
C ALA A 251 -22.34 -4.96 14.81
N ILE A 252 -22.46 -4.27 15.95
CA ILE A 252 -21.78 -4.65 17.20
C ILE A 252 -22.29 -5.99 17.74
N GLN A 253 -23.62 -6.21 17.68
CA GLN A 253 -24.21 -7.48 18.09
C GLN A 253 -23.78 -8.61 17.14
N ALA A 254 -23.74 -8.36 15.84
CA ALA A 254 -23.26 -9.32 14.84
C ALA A 254 -21.78 -9.69 15.07
N TYR A 255 -20.92 -8.70 15.39
CA TYR A 255 -19.53 -8.94 15.80
C TYR A 255 -19.44 -9.78 17.06
N GLY A 256 -20.23 -9.44 18.10
CA GLY A 256 -20.30 -10.19 19.35
C GLY A 256 -20.76 -11.65 19.16
N LEU A 257 -21.60 -11.90 18.16
CA LEU A 257 -22.09 -13.22 17.78
C LEU A 257 -21.15 -13.97 16.82
N GLY A 258 -20.11 -13.32 16.29
CA GLY A 258 -19.23 -13.92 15.28
C GLY A 258 -19.94 -14.17 13.95
N PHE A 259 -20.93 -13.35 13.60
CA PHE A 259 -21.76 -13.49 12.40
C PHE A 259 -21.48 -12.36 11.40
N PRO A 260 -20.42 -12.48 10.56
CA PRO A 260 -20.08 -11.46 9.59
C PRO A 260 -21.10 -11.43 8.44
N SER A 261 -21.39 -10.24 7.94
CA SER A 261 -22.23 -10.04 6.76
C SER A 261 -21.49 -10.31 5.46
N VAL A 262 -20.16 -10.10 5.44
CA VAL A 262 -19.32 -10.32 4.26
C VAL A 262 -17.96 -10.87 4.71
N PHE A 263 -17.44 -11.84 3.96
CA PHE A 263 -16.08 -12.34 4.07
C PHE A 263 -15.33 -12.11 2.76
N ILE A 264 -14.13 -11.54 2.83
CA ILE A 264 -13.26 -11.28 1.69
C ILE A 264 -11.88 -11.83 2.01
N GLN A 265 -11.30 -12.61 1.10
CA GLN A 265 -9.94 -13.09 1.23
C GLN A 265 -9.20 -13.00 -0.10
N GLY A 266 -8.01 -12.41 -0.05
CA GLY A 266 -7.07 -12.40 -1.15
C GLY A 266 -6.23 -13.66 -1.19
N PHE A 267 -5.90 -14.10 -2.40
CA PHE A 267 -5.03 -15.24 -2.65
C PHE A 267 -4.11 -14.93 -3.85
N GLY A 268 -3.09 -15.75 -4.03
CA GLY A 268 -2.19 -15.69 -5.17
C GLY A 268 -0.82 -15.11 -4.82
N ASN A 269 -0.08 -14.69 -5.85
CA ASN A 269 1.24 -14.08 -5.68
C ASN A 269 1.08 -12.55 -5.54
N PRO A 270 1.36 -11.95 -4.37
CA PRO A 270 1.23 -10.52 -4.14
C PRO A 270 2.44 -9.72 -4.67
N ASN A 271 3.43 -10.38 -5.26
CA ASN A 271 4.66 -9.73 -5.72
C ASN A 271 4.54 -9.30 -7.19
N SER A 272 4.93 -8.06 -7.46
CA SER A 272 5.07 -7.49 -8.79
C SER A 272 6.45 -6.86 -8.93
N GLY A 273 6.96 -6.83 -10.17
CA GLY A 273 8.22 -6.19 -10.49
C GLY A 273 8.11 -5.50 -11.83
N VAL A 274 8.58 -4.25 -11.92
CA VAL A 274 8.61 -3.46 -13.15
C VAL A 274 10.01 -2.90 -13.30
N LYS A 275 10.52 -2.96 -14.54
CA LYS A 275 11.78 -2.32 -14.89
C LYS A 275 11.53 -1.25 -15.93
N ASN A 276 12.36 -0.23 -15.85
CA ASN A 276 12.31 0.89 -16.76
C ASN A 276 13.75 1.37 -17.05
N LYS A 277 14.01 1.75 -18.30
CA LYS A 277 15.29 2.29 -18.72
C LYS A 277 15.12 3.61 -19.47
N PRO A 278 15.02 4.74 -18.74
CA PRO A 278 15.08 6.06 -19.35
C PRO A 278 16.47 6.36 -19.92
N ILE A 279 16.49 6.82 -21.16
CA ILE A 279 17.69 7.22 -21.90
C ILE A 279 17.45 8.62 -22.44
N ALA A 280 18.41 9.51 -22.26
CA ALA A 280 18.35 10.86 -22.78
C ALA A 280 19.66 11.28 -23.43
N PHE A 281 19.54 12.06 -24.51
CA PHE A 281 20.67 12.73 -25.15
C PHE A 281 20.31 14.18 -25.38
N PHE A 282 21.28 15.07 -25.26
CA PHE A 282 21.07 16.48 -25.57
C PHE A 282 22.28 17.10 -26.25
N PHE A 283 22.01 18.15 -27.01
CA PHE A 283 22.98 19.04 -27.62
C PHE A 283 22.47 20.48 -27.54
N GLN A 284 23.33 21.41 -27.17
CA GLN A 284 23.04 22.84 -27.10
C GLN A 284 24.26 23.62 -27.56
N ASP A 285 24.06 24.70 -28.32
CA ASP A 285 25.09 25.66 -28.67
C ASP A 285 24.66 27.08 -28.29
N THR A 286 25.62 27.81 -27.72
CA THR A 286 25.56 29.25 -27.51
C THR A 286 26.56 29.89 -28.45
N TRP A 287 26.06 30.45 -29.56
CA TRP A 287 26.88 31.01 -30.61
C TRP A 287 26.85 32.55 -30.60
N LYS A 288 28.00 33.17 -30.38
CA LYS A 288 28.18 34.61 -30.55
C LYS A 288 28.39 34.94 -32.03
N VAL A 289 27.30 35.04 -32.77
CA VAL A 289 27.27 35.35 -34.22
C VAL A 289 27.96 36.69 -34.50
N HIS A 290 27.69 37.70 -33.69
CA HIS A 290 28.31 39.03 -33.79
C HIS A 290 28.55 39.62 -32.39
N LYS A 291 29.24 40.75 -32.29
CA LYS A 291 29.55 41.41 -31.00
C LYS A 291 28.31 41.68 -30.12
N ASN A 292 27.14 41.85 -30.74
CA ASN A 292 25.87 42.20 -30.10
C ASN A 292 24.75 41.18 -30.39
N LEU A 293 25.07 40.02 -30.98
CA LEU A 293 24.08 38.98 -31.29
C LEU A 293 24.60 37.62 -30.82
N ILE A 294 23.84 36.99 -29.93
CA ILE A 294 24.07 35.63 -29.43
C ILE A 294 22.85 34.80 -29.77
N LEU A 295 23.06 33.67 -30.45
CA LEU A 295 22.03 32.69 -30.74
C LEU A 295 22.19 31.50 -29.79
N ASN A 296 21.10 31.09 -29.16
CA ASN A 296 21.05 29.89 -28.32
C ASN A 296 20.08 28.91 -28.95
N TYR A 297 20.53 27.70 -29.21
CA TYR A 297 19.68 26.64 -29.73
C TYR A 297 20.13 25.29 -29.19
N GLY A 298 19.22 24.33 -29.18
CA GLY A 298 19.51 22.98 -28.69
C GLY A 298 18.37 22.02 -28.96
N VAL A 299 18.67 20.73 -28.83
CA VAL A 299 17.75 19.62 -28.98
C VAL A 299 18.00 18.62 -27.87
N ARG A 300 16.93 17.99 -27.40
CA ARG A 300 16.96 16.89 -26.44
C ARG A 300 16.06 15.78 -26.95
N TYR A 301 16.56 14.55 -26.84
CA TYR A 301 15.83 13.34 -27.18
C TYR A 301 15.76 12.46 -25.94
N ASP A 302 14.55 12.16 -25.48
CA ASP A 302 14.26 11.30 -24.33
C ASP A 302 13.50 10.06 -24.83
N VAL A 303 13.93 8.89 -24.40
CA VAL A 303 13.28 7.60 -24.65
C VAL A 303 13.15 6.86 -23.34
N GLU A 304 11.96 6.31 -23.10
CA GLU A 304 11.67 5.50 -21.92
C GLU A 304 11.36 4.08 -22.36
N LEU A 305 12.23 3.14 -21.97
CA LEU A 305 12.07 1.72 -22.29
C LEU A 305 11.51 1.01 -21.05
N THR A 306 10.19 1.03 -20.92
CA THR A 306 9.46 0.28 -19.89
C THR A 306 9.25 -1.16 -20.33
N ASP A 307 9.47 -2.11 -19.43
CA ASP A 307 9.15 -3.52 -19.70
C ASP A 307 7.64 -3.66 -19.96
N THR A 308 7.27 -4.36 -21.02
CA THR A 308 5.87 -4.68 -21.35
C THR A 308 5.59 -6.15 -21.05
N PHE A 309 4.39 -6.45 -20.58
CA PHE A 309 3.98 -7.83 -20.29
C PHE A 309 3.20 -8.39 -21.48
N ALA A 310 3.60 -9.58 -21.94
CA ALA A 310 2.82 -10.30 -22.94
C ALA A 310 1.43 -10.64 -22.36
N PRO A 311 0.34 -10.51 -23.15
CA PRO A 311 -0.98 -10.90 -22.69
C PRO A 311 -0.97 -12.36 -22.24
N VAL A 312 -1.54 -12.59 -21.07
CA VAL A 312 -1.76 -13.95 -20.56
C VAL A 312 -3.21 -14.33 -20.79
N GLY A 313 -3.43 -15.60 -21.15
CA GLY A 313 -4.77 -16.14 -21.20
C GLY A 313 -5.42 -16.09 -19.82
N PHE A 314 -6.71 -15.78 -19.79
CA PHE A 314 -7.49 -15.68 -18.57
C PHE A 314 -8.65 -16.66 -18.63
N LYS A 315 -8.85 -17.44 -17.56
CA LYS A 315 -10.04 -18.27 -17.39
C LYS A 315 -10.81 -17.76 -16.19
N ASP A 316 -12.03 -17.30 -16.44
CA ASP A 316 -12.95 -16.93 -15.38
C ASP A 316 -13.40 -18.21 -14.64
N PRO A 317 -13.09 -18.33 -13.34
CA PRO A 317 -13.48 -19.50 -12.56
C PRO A 317 -14.99 -19.57 -12.29
N LEU A 318 -15.73 -18.46 -12.39
CA LEU A 318 -17.17 -18.41 -12.11
C LEU A 318 -18.01 -18.70 -13.36
N THR A 319 -17.65 -18.11 -14.49
CA THR A 319 -18.41 -18.27 -15.74
C THR A 319 -17.85 -19.34 -16.67
N GLY A 320 -16.61 -19.78 -16.45
CA GLY A 320 -15.91 -20.74 -17.31
C GLY A 320 -15.40 -20.13 -18.62
N ILE A 321 -15.65 -18.85 -18.88
CA ILE A 321 -15.14 -18.13 -20.05
C ILE A 321 -13.62 -18.19 -20.04
N THR A 322 -13.04 -18.65 -21.14
CA THR A 322 -11.60 -18.74 -21.31
C THR A 322 -11.20 -17.85 -22.49
N LEU A 323 -10.41 -16.82 -22.21
CA LEU A 323 -9.76 -15.97 -23.20
C LEU A 323 -8.34 -16.48 -23.39
N SER A 324 -7.95 -16.74 -24.63
CA SER A 324 -6.55 -16.99 -24.97
C SER A 324 -5.73 -15.70 -24.86
N ALA A 325 -4.41 -15.83 -24.82
CA ALA A 325 -3.52 -14.66 -24.90
C ALA A 325 -3.80 -13.80 -26.15
N GLN A 326 -4.18 -14.44 -27.27
CA GLN A 326 -4.50 -13.75 -28.52
C GLN A 326 -5.81 -12.95 -28.44
N ASP A 327 -6.81 -13.49 -27.74
CA ASP A 327 -8.08 -12.78 -27.53
C ASP A 327 -7.87 -11.54 -26.67
N VAL A 328 -7.02 -11.66 -25.64
CA VAL A 328 -6.63 -10.52 -24.79
C VAL A 328 -5.82 -9.49 -25.57
N GLN A 329 -4.87 -9.92 -26.43
CA GLN A 329 -4.13 -9.00 -27.31
C GLN A 329 -5.06 -8.24 -28.25
N THR A 330 -6.01 -8.94 -28.89
CA THR A 330 -6.96 -8.32 -29.83
C THR A 330 -7.81 -7.27 -29.13
N ALA A 331 -8.26 -7.55 -27.89
CA ALA A 331 -9.00 -6.58 -27.08
C ALA A 331 -8.13 -5.37 -26.68
N GLN A 332 -6.87 -5.60 -26.32
CA GLN A 332 -5.90 -4.55 -25.99
C GLN A 332 -5.63 -3.63 -27.20
N ASP A 333 -5.45 -4.21 -28.38
CA ASP A 333 -5.20 -3.46 -29.63
C ASP A 333 -6.40 -2.58 -30.01
N VAL A 334 -7.63 -3.10 -29.87
CA VAL A 334 -8.87 -2.32 -30.11
C VAL A 334 -9.00 -1.16 -29.14
N LEU A 335 -8.62 -1.36 -27.87
CA LEU A 335 -8.70 -0.32 -26.83
C LEU A 335 -7.50 0.64 -26.86
N ASN A 336 -6.47 0.33 -27.66
CA ASN A 336 -5.18 1.03 -27.66
C ASN A 336 -4.55 1.08 -26.25
N VAL A 337 -4.65 -0.02 -25.52
CA VAL A 337 -4.09 -0.20 -24.17
C VAL A 337 -3.13 -1.38 -24.19
N GLN A 338 -1.89 -1.18 -23.74
CA GLN A 338 -0.94 -2.27 -23.48
C GLN A 338 -0.76 -2.47 -21.98
N GLN A 339 -0.65 -3.72 -21.54
CA GLN A 339 -0.23 -4.02 -20.17
C GLN A 339 1.26 -3.68 -19.99
N GLY A 340 1.53 -2.73 -19.11
CA GLY A 340 2.87 -2.40 -18.60
C GLY A 340 2.99 -2.70 -17.11
#